data_AF-A0A663ENH1-F1
#
_entry.id   AF-A0A663ENH1-F1
#
_cell.length_a   1.000
_cell.length_b   1.000
_cell.length_c   1.000
_cell.angle_alpha   90.00
_cell.angle_beta   90.00
_cell.angle_gamma   90.00
#
_symmetry.space_group_name_H-M   'P 1'
#
loop_
_entity.id
_entity.type
_entity.pdbx_description
1 polymer ?
#
loop_
_entity_poly.entity_id
_entity_poly.type
_entity_poly.pdbx_seq_one_letter_code
_entity_poly.pdbx_strand_id
1 'polypeptide(L)'
;RNLSSADMGRQTMRNYPGLIDSVMTYAQNCVASNRPDDKSVENCICILHNLSYRLDAEVPNKYTQLNHMARSVYMDKTLTGCFNSRSGKMENDEYGVPLPEEDFKPKGPSWLYHSDAIRTYLSLMDQSKKDATLEACAGALQNLTASRGLMSNAMSQLIGLKEKGLPRIARLLQSNSSEVVRSGASLLSNMSRHPVLHKTMAHQVLPDVSRLLSFQSGNTNSYGEIMTSACYTLRNLIMSNPHLGKSYLTSNMLNNVVSLCRNGSCPKAAEAARLLLTDLWSNRELQSVLKQVRKTLLLFG
;
A
#
# COMPACT_ATOMS: atom_id res chain seq x y z
N ARG A 1 -2.16 -1.61 24.26
CA ARG A 1 -2.66 -2.23 23.02
C ARG A 1 -4.19 -2.24 22.96
N ASN A 2 -4.90 -2.98 23.81
CA ASN A 2 -6.34 -3.19 23.64
C ASN A 2 -7.18 -1.89 23.68
N LEU A 3 -6.82 -0.91 24.51
CA LEU A 3 -7.51 0.39 24.51
C LEU A 3 -7.33 1.18 23.21
N SER A 4 -6.25 0.96 22.45
CA SER A 4 -6.00 1.68 21.20
C SER A 4 -6.86 1.19 20.02
N SER A 5 -7.52 0.04 20.12
CA SER A 5 -8.37 -0.47 19.03
C SER A 5 -9.76 0.20 18.97
N ALA A 6 -10.21 0.80 20.07
CA ALA A 6 -11.46 1.55 20.12
C ALA A 6 -11.24 3.01 19.67
N ASP A 7 -12.22 3.61 19.00
CA ASP A 7 -12.12 4.99 18.47
C ASP A 7 -11.77 6.02 19.55
N MET A 8 -12.49 6.01 20.67
CA MET A 8 -12.23 6.91 21.79
C MET A 8 -10.84 6.72 22.39
N GLY A 9 -10.40 5.47 22.54
CA GLY A 9 -9.07 5.18 23.08
C GLY A 9 -7.96 5.61 22.12
N ARG A 10 -8.13 5.38 20.81
CA ARG A 10 -7.21 5.85 19.77
C ARG A 10 -7.06 7.37 19.80
N GLN A 11 -8.17 8.11 19.79
CA GLN A 11 -8.15 9.58 19.83
C GLN A 11 -7.55 10.11 21.14
N THR A 12 -7.89 9.50 22.27
CA THR A 12 -7.33 9.87 23.58
C THR A 12 -5.82 9.69 23.61
N MET A 13 -5.33 8.53 23.13
CA MET A 13 -3.90 8.22 23.10
C MET A 13 -3.10 9.13 22.17
N ARG A 14 -3.67 9.53 21.03
CA ARG A 14 -3.02 10.51 20.14
C ARG A 14 -2.81 11.86 20.82
N ASN A 15 -3.77 12.28 21.64
CA ASN A 15 -3.73 13.56 22.32
C ASN A 15 -3.03 13.51 23.68
N TYR A 16 -2.67 12.33 24.18
CA TYR A 16 -2.01 12.19 25.47
C TYR A 16 -0.52 12.57 25.37
N PRO A 17 -0.07 13.64 26.07
CA PRO A 17 1.29 14.13 25.94
C PRO A 17 2.34 13.06 26.27
N GLY A 18 3.32 12.88 25.38
CA GLY A 18 4.47 11.98 25.60
C GLY A 18 4.18 10.49 25.40
N LEU A 19 2.92 10.07 25.19
CA LEU A 19 2.60 8.65 25.01
C LEU A 19 3.21 8.10 23.72
N ILE A 20 2.92 8.73 22.58
CA ILE A 20 3.45 8.29 21.28
C ILE A 20 4.98 8.39 21.28
N ASP A 21 5.51 9.48 21.81
CA ASP A 21 6.96 9.72 21.93
C ASP A 21 7.65 8.57 22.68
N SER A 22 7.10 8.17 23.83
CA SER A 22 7.65 7.10 24.66
C SER A 22 7.54 5.74 23.99
N VAL A 23 6.39 5.43 23.38
CA VAL A 23 6.16 4.17 22.66
C VAL A 23 7.10 4.04 21.46
N MET A 24 7.28 5.12 20.70
CA MET A 24 8.21 5.15 19.56
C MET A 24 9.66 5.02 20.01
N THR A 25 10.07 5.79 21.02
CA THR A 25 11.44 5.76 21.56
C THR A 25 11.79 4.37 22.07
N TYR A 26 10.86 3.69 22.76
CA TYR A 26 11.08 2.32 23.21
C TYR A 26 11.31 1.35 22.03
N ALA A 27 10.48 1.43 20.98
CA ALA A 27 10.64 0.61 19.79
C ALA A 27 11.99 0.88 19.08
N GLN A 28 12.37 2.15 18.93
CA GLN A 28 13.66 2.55 18.36
C GLN A 28 14.84 2.02 19.17
N ASN A 29 14.79 2.14 20.50
CA ASN A 29 15.84 1.63 21.39
C ASN A 29 15.97 0.10 21.29
N CYS A 30 14.86 -0.62 21.13
CA CYS A 30 14.87 -2.07 20.94
C CYS A 30 15.53 -2.45 19.62
N VAL A 31 15.19 -1.75 18.51
CA VAL A 31 15.86 -1.94 17.22
C VAL A 31 17.36 -1.64 17.31
N ALA A 32 17.73 -0.50 17.91
CA ALA A 32 19.14 -0.11 18.06
C ALA A 32 19.94 -1.08 18.95
N SER A 33 19.30 -1.69 19.93
CA SER A 33 19.90 -2.70 20.81
C SER A 33 19.89 -4.12 20.22
N ASN A 34 19.51 -4.31 18.95
CA ASN A 34 19.32 -5.62 18.32
C ASN A 34 18.38 -6.55 19.10
N ARG A 35 17.30 -5.98 19.66
CA ARG A 35 16.23 -6.68 20.40
C ARG A 35 14.87 -6.47 19.70
N PRO A 36 14.72 -6.85 18.42
CA PRO A 36 13.50 -6.61 17.65
C PRO A 36 12.28 -7.36 18.22
N ASP A 37 12.51 -8.46 18.94
CA ASP A 37 11.46 -9.32 19.49
C ASP A 37 11.32 -9.18 21.02
N ASP A 38 11.80 -8.08 21.62
CA ASP A 38 11.61 -7.79 23.04
C ASP A 38 10.12 -7.85 23.42
N LYS A 39 9.85 -8.20 24.68
CA LYS A 39 8.52 -8.60 25.17
C LYS A 39 7.44 -7.56 24.87
N SER A 40 7.77 -6.27 24.89
CA SER A 40 6.81 -5.20 24.66
C SER A 40 6.83 -4.62 23.25
N VAL A 41 7.78 -4.99 22.39
CA VAL A 41 7.89 -4.40 21.03
C VAL A 41 6.63 -4.67 20.22
N GLU A 42 6.14 -5.90 20.20
CA GLU A 42 4.89 -6.23 19.51
C GLU A 42 3.73 -5.34 20.00
N ASN A 43 3.60 -5.17 21.32
CA ASN A 43 2.54 -4.33 21.90
C ASN A 43 2.69 -2.85 21.51
N CYS A 44 3.92 -2.34 21.50
CA CYS A 44 4.23 -0.98 21.07
C CYS A 44 3.87 -0.76 19.59
N ILE A 45 4.29 -1.66 18.71
CA ILE A 45 3.98 -1.56 17.27
C ILE A 45 2.49 -1.74 17.03
N CYS A 46 1.80 -2.63 17.73
CA CYS A 46 0.34 -2.74 17.62
C CYS A 46 -0.38 -1.48 18.07
N ILE A 47 0.10 -0.79 19.12
CA ILE A 47 -0.43 0.53 19.50
C ILE A 47 -0.24 1.49 18.33
N LEU A 48 0.98 1.62 17.81
CA LEU A 48 1.28 2.56 16.71
C LEU A 48 0.49 2.25 15.42
N HIS A 49 0.32 0.98 15.09
CA HIS A 49 -0.55 0.52 14.01
C HIS A 49 -1.98 1.04 14.18
N ASN A 50 -2.58 0.82 15.37
CA ASN A 50 -3.92 1.29 15.67
C ASN A 50 -3.99 2.83 15.66
N LEU A 51 -2.99 3.52 16.21
CA LEU A 51 -2.92 4.97 16.20
C LEU A 51 -2.70 5.55 14.80
N SER A 52 -2.26 4.75 13.82
CA SER A 52 -2.12 5.19 12.42
C SER A 52 -3.43 5.07 11.62
N TYR A 53 -4.44 4.38 12.14
CA TYR A 53 -5.71 4.16 11.44
C TYR A 53 -6.49 5.46 11.20
N ARG A 54 -6.88 5.73 9.94
CA ARG A 54 -7.59 6.97 9.54
C ARG A 54 -6.90 8.28 9.93
N LEU A 55 -5.57 8.26 10.04
CA LEU A 55 -4.80 9.42 10.50
C LEU A 55 -5.04 10.68 9.66
N ASP A 56 -5.07 10.55 8.33
CA ASP A 56 -5.35 11.64 7.37
C ASP A 56 -6.73 12.28 7.58
N ALA A 57 -7.71 11.50 8.05
CA ALA A 57 -9.07 11.97 8.26
C ALA A 57 -9.32 12.55 9.67
N GLU A 58 -8.53 12.13 10.67
CA GLU A 58 -8.79 12.42 12.09
C GLU A 58 -7.78 13.41 12.70
N VAL A 59 -6.58 13.54 12.14
CA VAL A 59 -5.52 14.40 12.68
C VAL A 59 -5.16 15.49 11.67
N PRO A 60 -5.52 16.76 11.93
CA PRO A 60 -5.10 17.88 11.09
C PRO A 60 -3.58 17.91 10.96
N ASN A 61 -3.09 17.96 9.73
CA ASN A 61 -1.68 17.95 9.42
C ASN A 61 -1.38 18.81 8.17
N LYS A 62 -0.10 18.95 7.83
CA LYS A 62 0.34 19.78 6.68
C LYS A 62 -0.30 19.30 5.35
N TYR A 63 -0.50 17.99 5.18
CA TYR A 63 -1.11 17.42 3.98
C TYR A 63 -2.61 17.72 3.88
N THR A 64 -3.35 17.64 4.99
CA THR A 64 -4.78 17.98 5.01
C THR A 64 -5.00 19.46 4.69
N GLN A 65 -4.14 20.34 5.20
CA GLN A 65 -4.18 21.78 4.90
C GLN A 65 -3.94 22.05 3.41
N LEU A 66 -2.94 21.39 2.80
CA LEU A 66 -2.69 21.50 1.36
C LEU A 66 -3.86 20.98 0.52
N ASN A 67 -4.49 19.87 0.91
CA ASN A 67 -5.69 19.37 0.23
C ASN A 67 -6.82 20.41 0.24
N HIS A 68 -7.03 21.11 1.36
CA HIS A 68 -8.03 22.18 1.44
C HIS A 68 -7.70 23.36 0.53
N MET A 69 -6.43 23.78 0.49
CA MET A 69 -5.97 24.87 -0.38
C MET A 69 -6.12 24.51 -1.86
N ALA A 70 -5.69 23.30 -2.26
CA ALA A 70 -5.82 22.81 -3.64
C ALA A 70 -7.27 22.76 -4.10
N ARG A 71 -8.19 22.29 -3.24
CA ARG A 71 -9.64 22.29 -3.53
C ARG A 71 -10.22 23.69 -3.63
N SER A 72 -9.79 24.63 -2.78
CA SER A 72 -10.24 26.03 -2.84
C SER A 72 -9.84 26.71 -4.14
N VAL A 73 -8.59 26.53 -4.59
CA VAL A 73 -8.09 27.08 -5.85
C VAL A 73 -8.83 26.48 -7.05
N TYR A 74 -9.20 25.19 -6.97
CA TYR A 74 -10.00 24.55 -8.01
C TYR A 74 -11.42 25.10 -8.09
N MET A 75 -12.09 25.30 -6.94
CA MET A 75 -13.44 25.88 -6.91
C MET A 75 -13.46 27.31 -7.45
N ASP A 76 -12.45 28.11 -7.17
CA ASP A 76 -12.33 29.49 -7.66
C ASP A 76 -12.17 29.56 -9.19
N LYS A 77 -11.41 28.61 -9.77
CA LYS A 77 -11.29 28.43 -11.23
C LYS A 77 -12.59 27.97 -11.89
N THR A 78 -13.42 27.19 -11.20
CA THR A 78 -14.74 26.78 -11.73
C THR A 78 -15.79 27.88 -11.65
N LEU A 79 -15.62 28.88 -10.78
CA LEU A 79 -16.54 30.02 -10.65
C LEU A 79 -16.23 31.16 -11.64
N THR A 80 -15.06 31.16 -12.29
CA THR A 80 -14.59 32.23 -13.18
C THR A 80 -14.60 31.88 -14.68
N GLY A 81 -15.18 30.76 -15.10
CA GLY A 81 -15.13 30.30 -16.50
C GLY A 81 -16.45 29.81 -17.08
N CYS A 82 -17.29 30.71 -17.60
CA CYS A 82 -18.33 30.36 -18.56
C CYS A 82 -17.69 30.04 -19.92
N PHE A 83 -17.39 28.77 -20.27
CA PHE A 83 -17.38 28.24 -21.64
C PHE A 83 -17.22 26.70 -21.63
N ASN A 84 -17.95 26.02 -22.53
CA ASN A 84 -17.96 24.57 -22.73
C ASN A 84 -16.56 23.94 -22.89
N SER A 85 -16.25 22.90 -22.10
CA SER A 85 -15.27 21.89 -22.52
C SER A 85 -15.51 20.51 -21.89
N ARG A 86 -15.44 19.51 -22.76
CA ARG A 86 -15.65 18.07 -22.55
C ARG A 86 -14.87 17.53 -21.35
N SER A 87 -15.50 16.61 -20.63
CA SER A 87 -14.96 15.83 -19.51
C SER A 87 -13.74 14.97 -19.91
N GLY A 88 -12.56 15.58 -19.88
CA GLY A 88 -11.28 14.87 -19.86
C GLY A 88 -10.96 14.39 -18.44
N LYS A 89 -10.52 13.13 -18.30
CA LYS A 89 -10.10 12.51 -17.03
C LYS A 89 -9.03 13.37 -16.33
N MET A 90 -9.41 14.01 -15.23
CA MET A 90 -8.52 14.77 -14.34
C MET A 90 -8.02 13.84 -13.23
N GLU A 91 -6.84 13.24 -13.41
CA GLU A 91 -6.18 12.46 -12.33
C GLU A 91 -4.67 12.74 -12.18
N ASN A 92 -4.05 13.64 -12.96
CA ASN A 92 -2.58 13.78 -12.99
C ASN A 92 -1.97 15.05 -12.36
N ASP A 93 -2.75 16.11 -12.09
CA ASP A 93 -2.18 17.38 -11.59
C ASP A 93 -2.12 17.51 -10.06
N GLU A 94 -2.72 16.58 -9.30
CA GLU A 94 -2.70 16.62 -7.83
C GLU A 94 -1.33 16.25 -7.23
N TYR A 95 -0.44 15.65 -8.03
CA TYR A 95 0.87 15.14 -7.58
C TYR A 95 2.05 16.09 -7.84
N GLY A 96 1.81 17.26 -8.44
CA GLY A 96 2.86 18.25 -8.75
C GLY A 96 3.20 19.22 -7.60
N VAL A 97 2.45 19.19 -6.49
CA VAL A 97 2.70 20.05 -5.33
C VAL A 97 3.89 19.49 -4.54
N PRO A 98 4.93 20.29 -4.22
CA PRO A 98 6.04 19.86 -3.38
C PRO A 98 5.52 19.30 -2.05
N LEU A 99 6.02 18.12 -1.66
CA LEU A 99 5.65 17.52 -0.39
C LEU A 99 6.10 18.43 0.78
N PRO A 100 5.26 18.63 1.80
CA PRO A 100 5.66 19.32 3.03
C PRO A 100 6.97 18.79 3.60
N GLU A 101 7.82 19.69 4.09
CA GLU A 101 8.99 19.30 4.86
C GLU A 101 8.58 18.62 6.18
N GLU A 102 9.29 17.56 6.49
CA GLU A 102 9.15 16.84 7.76
C GLU A 102 9.70 17.68 8.92
N ASP A 103 9.07 17.55 10.09
CA ASP A 103 9.55 18.23 11.29
C ASP A 103 10.86 17.60 11.76
N PHE A 104 11.91 18.41 11.96
CA PHE A 104 13.22 17.92 12.40
C PHE A 104 13.18 17.12 13.72
N LYS A 105 12.22 17.45 14.59
CA LYS A 105 11.96 16.73 15.85
C LYS A 105 10.45 16.46 15.97
N PRO A 106 9.97 15.28 15.54
CA PRO A 106 8.57 14.93 15.72
C PRO A 106 8.22 14.87 17.21
N LYS A 107 6.99 15.28 17.52
CA LYS A 107 6.36 15.20 18.84
C LYS A 107 4.93 14.70 18.74
N GLY A 108 4.51 13.86 19.68
CA GLY A 108 3.13 13.34 19.75
C GLY A 108 2.67 12.71 18.43
N PRO A 109 1.48 13.07 17.88
CA PRO A 109 0.95 12.50 16.64
C PRO A 109 1.84 12.65 15.40
N SER A 110 2.73 13.64 15.34
CA SER A 110 3.61 13.84 14.18
C SER A 110 4.57 12.67 13.94
N TRP A 111 4.90 11.91 14.99
CA TRP A 111 5.65 10.66 14.86
C TRP A 111 5.01 9.66 13.90
N LEU A 112 3.68 9.58 13.89
CA LEU A 112 2.94 8.53 13.18
C LEU A 112 3.14 8.62 11.66
N TYR A 113 3.49 9.79 11.13
CA TYR A 113 3.76 10.02 9.70
C TYR A 113 5.18 10.52 9.42
N HIS A 114 6.11 10.34 10.37
CA HIS A 114 7.51 10.74 10.23
C HIS A 114 8.38 9.60 9.67
N SER A 115 9.38 9.94 8.84
CA SER A 115 10.30 8.98 8.22
C SER A 115 11.07 8.12 9.23
N ASP A 116 11.41 8.65 10.41
CA ASP A 116 12.07 7.84 11.46
C ASP A 116 11.17 6.73 12.02
N ALA A 117 9.85 6.95 12.09
CA ALA A 117 8.91 5.90 12.47
C ALA A 117 8.82 4.84 11.36
N ILE A 118 8.74 5.28 10.10
CA ILE A 118 8.77 4.40 8.92
C ILE A 118 10.03 3.53 8.93
N ARG A 119 11.21 4.14 9.17
CA ARG A 119 12.49 3.43 9.27
C ARG A 119 12.49 2.40 10.39
N THR A 120 11.84 2.70 11.52
CA THR A 120 11.69 1.77 12.64
C THR A 120 10.85 0.56 12.23
N TYR A 121 9.69 0.78 11.61
CA TYR A 121 8.84 -0.31 11.11
C TYR A 121 9.59 -1.17 10.07
N LEU A 122 10.27 -0.54 9.11
CA LEU A 122 11.05 -1.23 8.10
C LEU A 122 12.23 -2.01 8.69
N SER A 123 12.83 -1.54 9.79
CA SER A 123 13.93 -2.26 10.47
C SER A 123 13.40 -3.47 11.23
N LEU A 124 12.23 -3.35 11.86
CA LEU A 124 11.56 -4.48 12.50
C LEU A 124 11.11 -5.53 11.48
N MET A 125 10.66 -5.12 10.29
CA MET A 125 10.36 -6.06 9.19
C MET A 125 11.55 -6.92 8.78
N ASP A 126 12.77 -6.40 8.90
CA ASP A 126 13.99 -7.13 8.54
C ASP A 126 14.49 -8.06 9.64
N GLN A 127 14.21 -7.72 10.90
CA GLN A 127 14.89 -8.31 12.06
C GLN A 127 13.99 -9.18 12.93
N SER A 128 12.68 -8.90 12.97
CA SER A 128 11.73 -9.62 13.82
C SER A 128 11.37 -10.97 13.24
N LYS A 129 11.22 -11.98 14.11
CA LYS A 129 10.72 -13.32 13.75
C LYS A 129 9.25 -13.52 14.11
N LYS A 130 8.60 -12.51 14.70
CA LYS A 130 7.21 -12.58 15.16
C LYS A 130 6.28 -12.06 14.07
N ASP A 131 5.45 -12.96 13.53
CA ASP A 131 4.43 -12.59 12.52
C ASP A 131 3.55 -11.43 12.97
N ALA A 132 3.15 -11.38 14.24
CA ALA A 132 2.35 -10.28 14.79
C ALA A 132 3.07 -8.91 14.74
N THR A 133 4.40 -8.90 14.89
CA THR A 133 5.20 -7.66 14.76
C THR A 133 5.34 -7.26 13.29
N LEU A 134 5.59 -8.21 12.39
CA LEU A 134 5.65 -7.98 10.95
C LEU A 134 4.31 -7.45 10.41
N GLU A 135 3.21 -8.09 10.81
CA GLU A 135 1.86 -7.69 10.46
C GLU A 135 1.55 -6.28 10.98
N ALA A 136 1.88 -5.97 12.24
CA ALA A 136 1.62 -4.65 12.79
C ALA A 136 2.47 -3.55 12.12
N CYS A 137 3.73 -3.84 11.76
CA CYS A 137 4.56 -2.91 10.98
C CYS A 137 3.94 -2.65 9.59
N ALA A 138 3.53 -3.71 8.89
CA ALA A 138 2.91 -3.60 7.57
C ALA A 138 1.56 -2.88 7.64
N GLY A 139 0.74 -3.18 8.65
CA GLY A 139 -0.55 -2.54 8.91
C GLY A 139 -0.42 -1.05 9.25
N ALA A 140 0.59 -0.65 10.02
CA ALA A 140 0.86 0.76 10.28
C ALA A 140 1.13 1.53 8.97
N LEU A 141 2.02 1.00 8.12
CA LEU A 141 2.32 1.59 6.82
C LEU A 141 1.12 1.53 5.86
N GLN A 142 0.33 0.45 5.90
CA GLN A 142 -0.90 0.31 5.12
C GLN A 142 -1.89 1.42 5.48
N ASN A 143 -2.07 1.70 6.77
CA ASN A 143 -2.96 2.76 7.25
C ASN A 143 -2.52 4.15 6.78
N LEU A 144 -1.21 4.43 6.82
CA LEU A 144 -0.63 5.70 6.35
C LEU A 144 -0.79 5.91 4.83
N THR A 145 -0.88 4.81 4.08
CA THR A 145 -1.04 4.81 2.62
C THR A 145 -2.49 4.53 2.20
N ALA A 146 -3.46 4.52 3.11
CA ALA A 146 -4.83 4.10 2.78
C ALA A 146 -5.63 5.17 2.03
N SER A 147 -5.42 6.45 2.37
CA SER A 147 -6.18 7.56 1.78
C SER A 147 -5.90 7.71 0.28
N ARG A 148 -6.74 8.46 -0.44
CA ARG A 148 -6.52 8.76 -1.87
C ARG A 148 -5.96 10.16 -2.09
N GLY A 149 -5.46 10.83 -1.05
CA GLY A 149 -4.99 12.21 -1.11
C GLY A 149 -3.47 12.35 -1.02
N LEU A 150 -3.03 13.60 -0.84
CA LEU A 150 -1.61 13.97 -0.72
C LEU A 150 -0.84 13.21 0.35
N MET A 151 -1.47 12.90 1.50
CA MET A 151 -0.81 12.16 2.57
C MET A 151 -0.40 10.75 2.11
N SER A 152 -1.30 10.01 1.46
CA SER A 152 -0.96 8.67 0.93
C SER A 152 0.18 8.75 -0.09
N ASN A 153 0.15 9.74 -0.98
CA ASN A 153 1.24 9.94 -1.94
C ASN A 153 2.58 10.20 -1.24
N ALA A 154 2.59 11.12 -0.28
CA ALA A 154 3.78 11.47 0.48
C ALA A 154 4.34 10.27 1.25
N MET A 155 3.48 9.56 1.99
CA MET A 155 3.87 8.39 2.77
C MET A 155 4.39 7.28 1.86
N SER A 156 3.76 7.05 0.71
CA SER A 156 4.22 6.05 -0.25
C SER A 156 5.60 6.42 -0.83
N GLN A 157 5.87 7.70 -1.09
CA GLN A 157 7.19 8.19 -1.51
C GLN A 157 8.24 8.06 -0.40
N LEU A 158 7.91 8.42 0.85
CA LEU A 158 8.82 8.25 1.99
C LEU A 158 9.20 6.77 2.18
N ILE A 159 8.20 5.88 2.14
CA ILE A 159 8.42 4.43 2.27
C ILE A 159 9.27 3.91 1.10
N GLY A 160 8.86 4.19 -0.13
CA GLY A 160 9.41 3.54 -1.32
C GLY A 160 10.70 4.15 -1.85
N LEU A 161 10.86 5.47 -1.76
CA LEU A 161 11.97 6.22 -2.37
C LEU A 161 12.99 6.69 -1.33
N LYS A 162 12.53 7.35 -0.25
CA LYS A 162 13.43 7.88 0.79
C LYS A 162 14.04 6.77 1.63
N GLU A 163 13.19 5.94 2.24
CA GLU A 163 13.62 4.84 3.13
C GLU A 163 13.88 3.52 2.38
N LYS A 164 13.67 3.49 1.06
CA LYS A 164 13.95 2.33 0.18
C LYS A 164 13.33 1.01 0.69
N GLY A 165 12.12 1.08 1.24
CA GLY A 165 11.47 -0.02 1.96
C GLY A 165 10.87 -1.12 1.08
N LEU A 166 10.76 -0.93 -0.24
CA LEU A 166 10.08 -1.85 -1.15
C LEU A 166 10.57 -3.31 -1.09
N PRO A 167 11.89 -3.61 -1.04
CA PRO A 167 12.36 -4.99 -0.96
C PRO A 167 11.92 -5.68 0.34
N ARG A 168 11.87 -4.91 1.44
CA ARG A 168 11.47 -5.41 2.76
C ARG A 168 9.99 -5.77 2.76
N ILE A 169 9.17 -4.90 2.17
CA ILE A 169 7.72 -5.12 2.04
C ILE A 169 7.42 -6.28 1.09
N ALA A 170 8.11 -6.37 -0.06
CA ALA A 170 7.92 -7.44 -1.03
C ALA A 170 8.24 -8.83 -0.45
N ARG A 171 9.24 -8.94 0.43
CA ARG A 171 9.55 -10.19 1.15
C ARG A 171 8.41 -10.69 2.03
N LEU A 172 7.53 -9.81 2.53
CA LEU A 172 6.37 -10.24 3.33
C LEU A 172 5.41 -11.13 2.53
N LEU A 173 5.38 -11.01 1.20
CA LEU A 173 4.56 -11.85 0.31
C LEU A 173 5.00 -13.32 0.28
N GLN A 174 6.18 -13.62 0.84
CA GLN A 174 6.75 -14.96 0.94
C GLN A 174 6.56 -15.57 2.34
N SER A 175 5.86 -14.88 3.25
CA SER A 175 5.61 -15.39 4.60
C SER A 175 4.68 -16.60 4.58
N ASN A 176 4.84 -17.48 5.58
CA ASN A 176 3.92 -18.59 5.84
C ASN A 176 2.62 -18.13 6.54
N SER A 177 2.59 -16.89 7.06
CA SER A 177 1.40 -16.30 7.69
C SER A 177 0.56 -15.53 6.67
N SER A 178 -0.69 -15.95 6.49
CA SER A 178 -1.64 -15.28 5.59
C SER A 178 -1.90 -13.82 5.97
N GLU A 179 -1.85 -13.49 7.27
CA GLU A 179 -2.07 -12.13 7.76
C GLU A 179 -0.92 -11.19 7.45
N VAL A 180 0.31 -11.71 7.49
CA VAL A 180 1.52 -10.99 7.05
C VAL A 180 1.47 -10.76 5.54
N VAL A 181 1.15 -11.79 4.76
CA VAL A 181 0.99 -11.69 3.30
C VAL A 181 -0.12 -10.70 2.93
N ARG A 182 -1.27 -10.76 3.61
CA ARG A 182 -2.39 -9.81 3.42
C ARG A 182 -1.95 -8.37 3.66
N SER A 183 -1.32 -8.10 4.79
CA SER A 183 -0.89 -6.74 5.15
C SER A 183 0.16 -6.21 4.16
N GLY A 184 1.13 -7.04 3.75
CA GLY A 184 2.11 -6.69 2.72
C GLY A 184 1.50 -6.42 1.35
N ALA A 185 0.59 -7.30 0.89
CA ALA A 185 -0.07 -7.15 -0.40
C ALA A 185 -0.94 -5.89 -0.45
N SER A 186 -1.69 -5.60 0.62
CA SER A 186 -2.52 -4.40 0.69
C SER A 186 -1.69 -3.11 0.76
N LEU A 187 -0.56 -3.11 1.48
CA LEU A 187 0.38 -1.98 1.47
C LEU A 187 0.93 -1.71 0.05
N LEU A 188 1.39 -2.75 -0.65
CA LEU A 188 1.88 -2.61 -2.03
C LEU A 188 0.79 -2.13 -2.98
N SER A 189 -0.45 -2.62 -2.82
CA SER A 189 -1.61 -2.17 -3.59
C SER A 189 -1.85 -0.68 -3.41
N ASN A 190 -1.84 -0.20 -2.16
CA ASN A 190 -1.99 1.22 -1.85
C ASN A 190 -0.90 2.09 -2.51
N MET A 191 0.37 1.69 -2.36
CA MET A 191 1.52 2.40 -2.92
C MET A 191 1.50 2.42 -4.46
N SER A 192 1.05 1.32 -5.09
CA SER A 192 0.97 1.18 -6.54
C SER A 192 -0.04 2.12 -7.21
N ARG A 193 -0.84 2.86 -6.44
CA ARG A 193 -1.77 3.87 -6.98
C ARG A 193 -1.05 5.15 -7.41
N HIS A 194 0.21 5.33 -7.00
CA HIS A 194 0.95 6.58 -7.20
C HIS A 194 1.99 6.44 -8.33
N PRO A 195 1.82 7.14 -9.47
CA PRO A 195 2.70 7.00 -10.65
C PRO A 195 4.18 7.22 -10.38
N VAL A 196 4.52 8.12 -9.46
CA VAL A 196 5.90 8.44 -9.05
C VAL A 196 6.68 7.22 -8.56
N LEU A 197 5.98 6.18 -8.07
CA LEU A 197 6.59 4.96 -7.57
C LEU A 197 6.72 3.85 -8.62
N HIS A 198 5.98 3.92 -9.72
CA HIS A 198 5.82 2.78 -10.64
C HIS A 198 7.16 2.29 -11.18
N LYS A 199 8.07 3.19 -11.57
CA LYS A 199 9.40 2.80 -12.08
C LYS A 199 10.17 1.98 -11.05
N THR A 200 10.24 2.44 -9.79
CA THR A 200 10.98 1.75 -8.73
C THR A 200 10.29 0.46 -8.31
N MET A 201 8.97 0.50 -8.12
CA MET A 201 8.16 -0.65 -7.73
C MET A 201 8.19 -1.76 -8.79
N ALA A 202 8.13 -1.44 -10.08
CA ALA A 202 8.11 -2.46 -11.12
C ALA A 202 9.34 -3.37 -11.06
N HIS A 203 10.52 -2.83 -10.74
CA HIS A 203 11.74 -3.64 -10.63
C HIS A 203 11.80 -4.48 -9.34
N GLN A 204 11.23 -3.98 -8.24
CA GLN A 204 11.43 -4.56 -6.91
C GLN A 204 10.24 -5.38 -6.40
N VAL A 205 9.05 -5.23 -7.00
CA VAL A 205 7.79 -5.78 -6.48
C VAL A 205 7.14 -6.78 -7.46
N LEU A 206 7.25 -6.55 -8.77
CA LEU A 206 6.65 -7.44 -9.78
C LEU A 206 7.06 -8.92 -9.65
N PRO A 207 8.33 -9.27 -9.35
CA PRO A 207 8.72 -10.66 -9.19
C PRO A 207 7.91 -11.38 -8.10
N ASP A 208 7.75 -10.73 -6.94
CA ASP A 208 7.07 -11.32 -5.78
C ASP A 208 5.55 -11.34 -5.95
N VAL A 209 4.96 -10.29 -6.54
CA VAL A 209 3.52 -10.26 -6.84
C VAL A 209 3.13 -11.28 -7.92
N SER A 210 3.94 -11.42 -8.97
CA SER A 210 3.73 -12.44 -10.01
C SER A 210 3.82 -13.85 -9.42
N ARG A 211 4.80 -14.08 -8.55
CA ARG A 211 4.96 -15.33 -7.82
C ARG A 211 3.75 -15.62 -6.92
N LEU A 212 3.27 -14.62 -6.18
CA LEU A 212 2.09 -14.74 -5.33
C LEU A 212 0.83 -15.14 -6.12
N LEU A 213 0.62 -14.57 -7.31
CA LEU A 213 -0.49 -14.94 -8.21
C LEU A 213 -0.26 -16.28 -8.94
N SER A 214 0.98 -16.76 -9.01
CA SER A 214 1.31 -18.07 -9.55
C SER A 214 0.99 -19.21 -8.58
N PHE A 215 0.88 -18.94 -7.29
CA PHE A 215 0.59 -19.96 -6.29
C PHE A 215 -0.87 -19.91 -5.87
N GLN A 216 -1.58 -21.02 -6.06
CA GLN A 216 -2.91 -21.19 -5.51
C GLN A 216 -2.76 -21.53 -4.02
N SER A 217 -2.78 -20.50 -3.17
CA SER A 217 -2.82 -20.72 -1.73
C SER A 217 -4.09 -21.50 -1.38
N GLY A 218 -3.98 -22.42 -0.41
CA GLY A 218 -5.15 -23.03 0.21
C GLY A 218 -6.16 -21.94 0.61
N ASN A 219 -7.45 -22.26 0.50
CA ASN A 219 -8.56 -21.32 0.65
C ASN A 219 -8.60 -20.78 2.09
N THR A 220 -7.78 -19.77 2.39
CA THR A 220 -7.74 -19.07 3.67
C THR A 220 -8.76 -17.95 3.67
N ASN A 221 -9.21 -17.52 4.85
CA ASN A 221 -10.16 -16.41 4.98
C ASN A 221 -9.65 -15.11 4.30
N SER A 222 -8.33 -14.93 4.24
CA SER A 222 -7.67 -13.75 3.68
C SER A 222 -7.34 -13.87 2.18
N TYR A 223 -7.59 -15.03 1.56
CA TYR A 223 -7.24 -15.31 0.16
C TYR A 223 -7.82 -14.27 -0.81
N GLY A 224 -9.11 -13.95 -0.69
CA GLY A 224 -9.78 -12.99 -1.56
C GLY A 224 -9.17 -11.59 -1.51
N GLU A 225 -8.78 -11.13 -0.32
CA GLU A 225 -8.17 -9.80 -0.12
C GLU A 225 -6.74 -9.74 -0.65
N ILE A 226 -5.96 -10.80 -0.42
CA ILE A 226 -4.60 -10.94 -0.95
C ILE A 226 -4.63 -10.90 -2.49
N MET A 227 -5.48 -11.72 -3.11
CA MET A 227 -5.59 -11.78 -4.57
C MET A 227 -6.09 -10.47 -5.17
N THR A 228 -7.07 -9.82 -4.53
CA THR A 228 -7.55 -8.49 -4.94
C THR A 228 -6.39 -7.49 -4.97
N SER A 229 -5.60 -7.42 -3.89
CA SER A 229 -4.48 -6.50 -3.75
C SER A 229 -3.35 -6.81 -4.75
N ALA A 230 -3.05 -8.09 -4.96
CA ALA A 230 -2.04 -8.54 -5.91
C ALA A 230 -2.44 -8.21 -7.36
N CYS A 231 -3.70 -8.43 -7.75
CA CYS A 231 -4.21 -8.07 -9.07
C CYS A 231 -4.12 -6.56 -9.34
N TYR A 232 -4.53 -5.71 -8.38
CA TYR A 232 -4.41 -4.26 -8.54
C TYR A 232 -2.95 -3.80 -8.63
N THR A 233 -2.08 -4.34 -7.79
CA THR A 233 -0.64 -4.03 -7.82
C THR A 233 -0.04 -4.40 -9.18
N LEU A 234 -0.27 -5.63 -9.64
CA LEU A 234 0.22 -6.11 -10.93
C LEU A 234 -0.30 -5.24 -12.07
N ARG A 235 -1.60 -4.93 -12.08
CA ARG A 235 -2.25 -4.08 -13.08
C ARG A 235 -1.59 -2.70 -13.16
N ASN A 236 -1.47 -1.99 -12.03
CA ASN A 236 -0.95 -0.63 -12.02
C ASN A 236 0.51 -0.57 -12.51
N LEU A 237 1.34 -1.51 -12.07
CA LEU A 237 2.76 -1.55 -12.43
C LEU A 237 3.00 -1.97 -13.88
N ILE A 238 2.31 -3.03 -14.35
CA ILE A 238 2.48 -3.51 -15.72
C ILE A 238 1.94 -2.49 -16.72
N MET A 239 0.79 -1.88 -16.45
CA MET A 239 0.21 -0.89 -17.37
C MET A 239 1.06 0.38 -17.46
N SER A 240 1.85 0.69 -16.43
CA SER A 240 2.81 1.80 -16.45
C SER A 240 4.12 1.47 -17.16
N ASN A 241 4.49 0.19 -17.29
CA ASN A 241 5.69 -0.24 -18.00
C ASN A 241 5.48 -1.63 -18.65
N PRO A 242 4.75 -1.69 -19.79
CA PRO A 242 4.36 -2.95 -20.41
C PRO A 242 5.56 -3.80 -20.86
N HIS A 243 6.61 -3.18 -21.40
CA HIS A 243 7.84 -3.86 -21.82
C HIS A 243 8.48 -4.65 -20.68
N LEU A 244 8.67 -4.03 -19.51
CA LEU A 244 9.21 -4.72 -18.32
C LEU A 244 8.21 -5.74 -17.79
N GLY A 245 6.94 -5.35 -17.69
CA GLY A 245 5.85 -6.16 -17.14
C GLY A 245 5.66 -7.49 -17.84
N LYS A 246 5.88 -7.53 -19.16
CA LYS A 246 5.77 -8.74 -19.99
C LYS A 246 6.57 -9.92 -19.43
N SER A 247 7.77 -9.68 -18.91
CA SER A 247 8.66 -10.72 -18.36
C SER A 247 8.09 -11.42 -17.12
N TYR A 248 7.14 -10.79 -16.42
CA TYR A 248 6.51 -11.32 -15.21
C TYR A 248 5.14 -11.96 -15.47
N LEU A 249 4.66 -11.97 -16.70
CA LEU A 249 3.39 -12.61 -17.08
C LEU A 249 3.61 -14.09 -17.43
N THR A 250 3.71 -14.96 -16.43
CA THR A 250 3.90 -16.40 -16.65
C THR A 250 2.58 -17.08 -17.01
N SER A 251 2.63 -18.20 -17.76
CA SER A 251 1.42 -18.95 -18.14
C SER A 251 0.65 -19.47 -16.92
N ASN A 252 1.37 -19.93 -15.89
CA ASN A 252 0.76 -20.43 -14.66
C ASN A 252 0.01 -19.32 -13.90
N MET A 253 0.64 -18.15 -13.76
CA MET A 253 0.00 -16.97 -13.17
C MET A 253 -1.26 -16.56 -13.93
N LEU A 254 -1.18 -16.48 -15.26
CA LEU A 254 -2.32 -16.11 -16.11
C LEU A 254 -3.46 -17.13 -16.00
N ASN A 255 -3.16 -18.42 -15.98
CA ASN A 255 -4.18 -19.47 -15.78
C ASN A 255 -4.87 -19.34 -14.41
N ASN A 256 -4.13 -19.04 -13.35
CA ASN A 256 -4.70 -18.82 -12.02
C ASN A 256 -5.59 -17.56 -11.97
N VAL A 257 -5.15 -16.46 -12.60
CA VAL A 257 -5.96 -15.23 -12.70
C VAL A 257 -7.26 -15.49 -13.48
N VAL A 258 -7.20 -16.28 -14.56
CA VAL A 258 -8.40 -16.71 -15.30
C VAL A 258 -9.32 -17.58 -14.44
N SER A 259 -8.76 -18.50 -13.65
CA SER A 259 -9.53 -19.31 -12.69
C SER A 259 -10.20 -18.44 -11.62
N LEU A 260 -9.48 -17.44 -11.11
CA LEU A 260 -9.98 -16.49 -10.13
C LEU A 260 -11.21 -15.70 -10.63
N CYS A 261 -11.28 -15.37 -11.92
CA CYS A 261 -12.47 -14.75 -12.52
C CYS A 261 -13.74 -15.59 -12.39
N ARG A 262 -13.60 -16.92 -12.30
CA ARG A 262 -14.71 -17.89 -12.18
C ARG A 262 -15.02 -18.27 -10.74
N ASN A 263 -14.17 -17.87 -9.80
CA ASN A 263 -14.34 -18.20 -8.40
C ASN A 263 -15.41 -17.31 -7.77
N GLY A 264 -16.64 -17.84 -7.64
CA GLY A 264 -17.77 -17.14 -7.03
C GLY A 264 -17.61 -16.85 -5.52
N SER A 265 -16.68 -17.51 -4.82
CA SER A 265 -16.47 -17.32 -3.38
C SER A 265 -15.76 -16.00 -3.05
N CYS A 266 -15.11 -15.34 -4.01
CA CYS A 266 -14.34 -14.12 -3.80
C CYS A 266 -14.67 -13.06 -4.87
N PRO A 267 -15.85 -12.42 -4.82
CA PRO A 267 -16.34 -11.55 -5.89
C PRO A 267 -15.42 -10.35 -6.18
N LYS A 268 -14.83 -9.75 -5.14
CA LYS A 268 -13.87 -8.63 -5.30
C LYS A 268 -12.57 -9.06 -6.02
N ALA A 269 -12.08 -10.26 -5.71
CA ALA A 269 -10.89 -10.81 -6.35
C ALA A 269 -11.16 -11.17 -7.82
N ALA A 270 -12.32 -11.76 -8.08
CA ALA A 270 -12.78 -12.06 -9.44
C ALA A 270 -12.90 -10.79 -10.29
N GLU A 271 -13.38 -9.69 -9.71
CA GLU A 271 -13.46 -8.39 -10.38
C GLU A 271 -12.09 -7.79 -10.67
N ALA A 272 -11.18 -7.77 -9.68
CA ALA A 272 -9.83 -7.28 -9.87
C ALA A 272 -9.08 -8.08 -10.96
N ALA A 273 -9.30 -9.41 -11.02
CA ALA A 273 -8.77 -10.27 -12.06
C ALA A 273 -9.33 -9.95 -13.45
N ARG A 274 -10.64 -9.70 -13.56
CA ARG A 274 -11.27 -9.28 -14.84
C ARG A 274 -10.72 -7.94 -15.34
N LEU A 275 -10.56 -6.96 -14.44
CA LEU A 275 -9.98 -5.66 -14.77
C LEU A 275 -8.53 -5.81 -15.25
N LEU A 276 -7.72 -6.62 -14.56
CA LEU A 276 -6.36 -6.93 -14.98
C LEU A 276 -6.34 -7.54 -16.39
N LEU A 277 -7.10 -8.61 -16.64
CA LEU A 277 -7.11 -9.29 -17.94
C LEU A 277 -7.59 -8.39 -19.08
N THR A 278 -8.62 -7.57 -18.82
CA THR A 278 -9.16 -6.61 -19.79
C THR A 278 -8.09 -5.60 -20.24
N ASP A 279 -7.34 -5.05 -19.29
CA ASP A 279 -6.29 -4.08 -19.58
C ASP A 279 -5.08 -4.70 -20.28
N LEU A 280 -4.67 -5.89 -19.83
CA LEU A 280 -3.62 -6.66 -20.49
C LEU A 280 -4.00 -6.98 -21.95
N TRP A 281 -5.28 -7.28 -22.23
CA TRP A 281 -5.77 -7.56 -23.57
C TRP A 281 -5.82 -6.32 -24.46
N SER A 282 -6.17 -5.17 -23.87
CA SER A 282 -6.26 -3.88 -24.56
C SER A 282 -4.89 -3.31 -24.95
N ASN A 283 -3.82 -3.74 -24.28
CA ASN A 283 -2.45 -3.35 -24.61
C ASN A 283 -1.83 -4.26 -25.69
N ARG A 284 -1.46 -3.68 -26.84
CA ARG A 284 -0.92 -4.44 -28.00
C ARG A 284 0.35 -5.24 -27.68
N GLU A 285 1.22 -4.74 -26.81
CA GLU A 285 2.48 -5.41 -26.48
C GLU A 285 2.25 -6.65 -25.60
N LEU A 286 1.32 -6.53 -24.66
CA LEU A 286 0.97 -7.57 -23.69
C LEU A 286 0.02 -8.62 -24.29
N GLN A 287 -0.79 -8.23 -25.27
CA GLN A 287 -1.71 -9.13 -25.98
C GLN A 287 -0.99 -10.35 -26.56
N SER A 288 0.26 -10.20 -26.99
CA SER A 288 1.08 -11.31 -27.50
C SER A 288 1.27 -12.44 -26.47
N VAL A 289 1.42 -12.12 -25.19
CA VAL A 289 1.57 -13.10 -24.10
C VAL A 289 0.25 -13.81 -23.84
N LEU A 290 -0.85 -13.05 -23.77
CA LEU A 290 -2.18 -13.63 -23.58
C LEU A 290 -2.58 -14.55 -24.75
N LYS A 291 -2.18 -14.21 -25.97
CA LYS A 291 -2.40 -15.04 -27.16
C LYS A 291 -1.67 -16.39 -27.09
N GLN A 292 -0.51 -16.47 -26.43
CA GLN A 292 0.20 -17.74 -26.22
C GLN A 292 -0.50 -18.63 -25.19
N VAL A 293 -1.19 -18.03 -24.21
CA VAL A 293 -2.02 -18.74 -23.20
C VAL A 293 -3.43 -19.07 -23.75
N ARG A 294 -3.76 -18.62 -24.97
CA ARG A 294 -5.12 -18.60 -25.56
C ARG A 294 -5.78 -19.95 -25.84
N LYS A 295 -5.14 -21.09 -25.54
CA LYS A 295 -5.89 -22.36 -25.44
C LYS A 295 -6.91 -22.34 -24.28
N THR A 296 -6.77 -21.42 -23.31
CA THR A 296 -7.67 -21.28 -22.15
C THR A 296 -8.64 -20.09 -22.22
N LEU A 297 -8.40 -19.09 -23.09
CA LEU A 297 -9.12 -17.80 -23.15
C LEU A 297 -10.33 -17.76 -24.11
N LEU A 298 -10.71 -18.87 -24.77
CA LEU A 298 -11.92 -18.94 -25.62
C LEU A 298 -13.24 -18.81 -24.83
N LEU A 299 -13.20 -18.48 -23.54
CA LEU A 299 -14.33 -18.40 -22.62
C LEU A 299 -14.64 -16.97 -22.15
N PHE A 300 -14.12 -15.95 -22.84
CA PHE A 300 -14.41 -14.53 -22.59
C PHE A 300 -15.28 -13.88 -23.68
N GLY A 301 -15.88 -14.72 -24.54
CA GLY A 301 -16.95 -14.34 -25.46
C GLY A 301 -18.31 -14.65 -24.85
#